data_AF-A0A7I7ZUT9-F1
#
_entry.id   AF-A0A7I7ZUT9-F1
#
_cell.length_a   1.000
_cell.length_b   1.000
_cell.length_c   1.000
_cell.angle_alpha   90.00
_cell.angle_beta   90.00
_cell.angle_gamma   90.00
#
_symmetry.space_group_name_H-M   'P 1'
#
loop_
_entity.id
_entity.type
_entity.pdbx_description
1 polymer ?
#
loop_
_entity_poly.entity_id
_entity_poly.type
_entity_poly.pdbx_seq_one_letter_code
_entity_poly.pdbx_strand_id
1 'polypeptide(L)'
;MDGNEPQYVLVVRPQAKQHTDQTWTAWYPKSDWSVTGTTKSEALQELRSEFERRLSAGLANNEPDDALLAEHLAAPIPGVYAIEHAAYMRMRSGPNFQQTLDAYIEQLDAG
;
A
#
# COMPACT_ATOMS: atom_id res chain seq x y z
N MET A 1 20.87 12.20 20.72
CA MET A 1 20.09 11.33 19.83
C MET A 1 19.87 12.16 18.58
N ASP A 2 20.66 11.92 17.55
CA ASP A 2 20.50 12.65 16.29
C ASP A 2 19.21 12.17 15.66
N GLY A 3 18.17 12.98 15.79
CA GLY A 3 16.85 12.74 15.21
C GLY A 3 16.94 12.92 13.71
N ASN A 4 17.42 11.89 13.02
CA ASN A 4 17.37 11.87 11.57
C ASN A 4 15.93 11.56 11.19
N GLU A 5 15.26 12.50 10.53
CA GLU A 5 13.94 12.24 9.96
C GLU A 5 14.03 11.03 9.02
N PRO A 6 13.01 10.16 8.98
CA PRO A 6 13.02 9.02 8.07
C PRO A 6 13.17 9.53 6.64
N GLN A 7 14.12 8.96 5.88
CA GLN A 7 14.37 9.37 4.49
C GLN A 7 13.14 9.13 3.59
N TYR A 8 12.41 8.05 3.86
CA TYR A 8 11.26 7.62 3.09
C TYR A 8 10.01 7.48 3.95
N VAL A 9 8.86 7.76 3.34
CA VAL A 9 7.56 7.30 3.79
C VAL A 9 7.17 6.10 2.94
N LEU A 10 6.93 4.97 3.59
CA LEU A 10 6.47 3.77 2.92
C LEU A 10 4.96 3.84 2.71
N VAL A 11 4.54 3.80 1.45
CA VAL A 11 3.13 3.72 1.07
C VAL A 11 2.85 2.32 0.51
N VAL A 12 1.85 1.65 1.07
CA VAL A 12 1.45 0.31 0.67
C VAL A 12 0.07 0.38 0.02
N ARG A 13 -0.03 -0.06 -1.24
CA ARG A 13 -1.27 -0.12 -2.02
C ARG A 13 -1.74 -1.56 -2.19
N PRO A 14 -3.05 -1.81 -2.03
CA PRO A 14 -3.60 -3.13 -2.28
C PRO A 14 -3.37 -3.56 -3.73
N GLN A 15 -3.07 -4.83 -3.90
CA GLN A 15 -2.93 -5.48 -5.20
C GLN A 15 -4.20 -6.27 -5.50
N ALA A 16 -4.50 -6.43 -6.79
CA ALA A 16 -5.62 -7.27 -7.22
C ALA A 16 -5.30 -7.94 -8.56
N LYS A 17 -5.67 -9.21 -8.69
CA LYS A 17 -5.45 -10.00 -9.90
C LYS A 17 -6.73 -10.77 -10.25
N GLN A 18 -7.05 -10.80 -11.54
CA GLN A 18 -8.13 -11.62 -12.07
C GLN A 18 -7.62 -13.05 -12.36
N HIS A 19 -8.45 -14.03 -12.03
CA HIS A 19 -8.23 -15.44 -12.32
C HIS A 19 -8.95 -15.88 -13.60
N THR A 20 -8.65 -17.09 -14.06
CA THR A 20 -9.23 -17.66 -15.29
C THR A 20 -10.74 -17.92 -15.18
N ASP A 21 -11.26 -18.09 -13.97
CA ASP A 21 -12.69 -18.25 -13.67
C ASP A 21 -13.42 -16.90 -13.52
N GLN A 22 -12.77 -15.80 -13.91
CA GLN A 22 -13.24 -14.42 -13.83
C GLN A 22 -13.37 -13.85 -12.42
N THR A 23 -13.01 -14.62 -11.37
CA THR A 23 -12.93 -14.09 -10.01
C THR A 23 -11.70 -13.22 -9.83
N TRP A 24 -11.73 -12.38 -8.80
CA TRP A 24 -10.63 -11.50 -8.42
C TRP A 24 -10.12 -11.89 -7.04
N THR A 25 -8.80 -11.94 -6.87
CA THR A 25 -8.17 -11.95 -5.55
C THR A 25 -7.51 -10.61 -5.29
N ALA A 26 -7.69 -10.07 -4.08
CA ALA A 26 -7.02 -8.86 -3.61
C ALA A 26 -6.23 -9.12 -2.32
N TRP A 27 -5.08 -8.47 -2.17
CA TRP A 27 -4.18 -8.62 -1.03
C TRP A 27 -3.38 -7.35 -0.78
N TYR A 28 -2.85 -7.17 0.43
CA TYR A 28 -1.76 -6.23 0.67
C TYR A 28 -0.41 -6.91 0.39
N PRO A 29 0.57 -6.21 -0.21
CA PRO A 29 1.92 -6.75 -0.38
C PRO A 29 2.45 -7.39 0.90
N LYS A 30 3.01 -8.59 0.77
CA LYS A 30 3.61 -9.39 1.87
C LYS A 30 2.65 -9.84 2.98
N SER A 31 1.35 -9.57 2.82
CA SER A 31 0.32 -10.18 3.66
C SER A 31 0.26 -11.70 3.44
N ASP A 32 0.06 -12.46 4.52
CA ASP A 32 -0.22 -13.89 4.49
C ASP A 32 -1.70 -14.22 4.22
N TRP A 33 -2.52 -13.19 3.99
CA TRP A 33 -3.94 -13.30 3.75
C TRP A 33 -4.37 -12.53 2.50
N SER A 34 -5.48 -12.97 1.93
CA SER A 34 -6.10 -12.38 0.75
C SER A 34 -7.60 -12.59 0.80
N VAL A 35 -8.34 -11.81 0.03
CA VAL A 35 -9.79 -11.98 -0.13
C VAL A 35 -10.15 -12.19 -1.60
N THR A 36 -11.35 -12.70 -1.86
CA THR A 36 -11.87 -12.91 -3.22
C THR A 36 -13.14 -12.11 -3.46
N GLY A 37 -13.36 -11.68 -4.72
CA GLY A 37 -14.60 -11.04 -5.16
C GLY A 37 -14.92 -11.37 -6.61
N THR A 38 -16.13 -11.07 -7.05
CA THR A 38 -16.57 -11.28 -8.45
C THR A 38 -16.10 -10.16 -9.38
N THR A 39 -15.79 -8.98 -8.82
CA THR A 39 -15.18 -7.85 -9.53
C THR A 39 -13.94 -7.34 -8.82
N LYS A 40 -13.08 -6.60 -9.53
CA LYS A 40 -11.91 -5.95 -8.93
C LYS A 40 -12.31 -5.02 -7.79
N SER A 41 -13.36 -4.22 -7.98
CA SER A 41 -13.84 -3.25 -6.99
C SER A 41 -14.36 -3.95 -5.73
N GLU A 42 -15.10 -5.05 -5.90
CA GLU A 42 -15.61 -5.84 -4.78
C GLU A 42 -14.46 -6.48 -3.98
N ALA A 43 -13.49 -7.10 -4.66
CA ALA A 43 -12.33 -7.70 -4.00
C ALA A 43 -11.52 -6.66 -3.20
N LEU A 44 -11.32 -5.45 -3.74
CA LEU A 44 -10.63 -4.37 -3.04
C LEU A 44 -11.44 -3.82 -1.85
N GLN A 45 -12.76 -3.73 -1.98
CA GLN A 45 -13.62 -3.32 -0.87
C GLN A 45 -13.62 -4.36 0.26
N GLU A 46 -13.70 -5.65 -0.08
CA GLU A 46 -13.63 -6.74 0.89
C GLU A 46 -12.27 -6.77 1.59
N LEU A 47 -11.18 -6.47 0.86
CA LEU A 47 -9.84 -6.42 1.42
C LEU A 47 -9.74 -5.35 2.51
N ARG A 48 -10.35 -4.19 2.26
CA ARG A 48 -10.42 -3.11 3.24
C ARG A 48 -11.24 -3.51 4.46
N SER A 49 -12.41 -4.13 4.26
CA SER A 49 -13.27 -4.61 5.35
C SER A 49 -12.52 -5.61 6.25
N GLU A 50 -11.82 -6.57 5.63
CA GLU A 50 -11.03 -7.57 6.37
C GLU A 50 -9.83 -6.93 7.09
N PHE A 51 -9.18 -5.92 6.51
CA PHE A 51 -8.15 -5.16 7.20
C PHE A 51 -8.69 -4.46 8.45
N GLU A 52 -9.81 -3.73 8.33
CA GLU A 52 -10.45 -3.04 9.45
C GLU A 52 -10.89 -4.02 10.55
N ARG A 53 -11.39 -5.20 10.18
CA ARG A 53 -11.71 -6.28 11.11
C ARG A 53 -10.48 -6.80 11.84
N ARG A 54 -9.38 -7.07 11.12
CA ARG A 54 -8.11 -7.54 11.71
C ARG A 54 -7.48 -6.50 12.64
N LEU A 55 -7.50 -5.23 12.25
CA LEU A 55 -7.03 -4.13 13.10
C LEU A 55 -7.82 -4.07 14.41
N SER A 56 -9.16 -4.15 14.32
CA SER A 56 -10.04 -4.14 15.49
C SER A 56 -9.83 -5.36 16.41
N ALA A 57 -9.40 -6.48 15.84
CA ALA A 57 -9.08 -7.71 16.57
C ALA A 57 -7.63 -7.78 17.09
N GLY A 58 -6.79 -6.76 16.83
CA GLY A 58 -5.37 -6.78 17.18
C GLY A 58 -4.53 -7.77 16.35
N LEU A 59 -5.03 -8.18 15.18
CA LEU A 59 -4.41 -9.14 14.27
C LEU A 59 -3.65 -8.47 13.11
N ALA A 60 -3.70 -7.14 13.00
CA ALA A 60 -2.99 -6.38 11.98
C ALA A 60 -2.10 -5.32 12.62
N ASN A 61 -0.84 -5.28 12.20
CA ASN A 61 0.03 -4.13 12.41
C ASN A 61 -0.27 -3.11 11.31
N ASN A 62 -0.52 -1.86 11.69
CA ASN A 62 -0.80 -0.75 10.77
C ASN A 62 0.46 0.07 10.44
N GLU A 63 1.59 -0.24 11.05
CA GLU A 63 2.87 0.42 10.78
C GLU A 63 3.67 -0.41 9.77
N PRO A 64 4.09 0.18 8.64
CA PRO A 64 5.03 -0.46 7.74
C PRO A 64 6.37 -0.70 8.45
N ASP A 65 6.88 -1.92 8.37
CA ASP A 65 8.16 -2.34 8.99
C ASP A 65 9.35 -1.81 8.17
N ASP A 66 10.42 -1.37 8.84
CA ASP A 66 11.71 -0.99 8.23
C ASP A 66 12.26 -2.12 7.33
N ALA A 67 11.98 -3.38 7.68
CA ALA A 67 12.32 -4.53 6.83
C ALA A 67 11.65 -4.45 5.45
N LEU A 68 10.39 -4.01 5.36
CA LEU A 68 9.68 -3.89 4.09
C LEU A 68 10.27 -2.79 3.20
N LEU A 69 10.69 -1.68 3.79
CA LEU A 69 11.41 -0.63 3.07
C LEU A 69 12.74 -1.14 2.51
N ALA A 70 13.55 -1.79 3.36
CA ALA A 70 14.85 -2.33 2.94
C ALA A 70 14.72 -3.38 1.82
N GLU A 71 13.75 -4.28 1.93
CA GLU A 71 13.45 -5.26 0.88
C GLU A 71 13.03 -4.58 -0.44
N HIS A 72 12.13 -3.60 -0.38
CA HIS A 72 11.64 -2.89 -1.56
C HIS A 72 12.75 -2.10 -2.28
N LEU A 73 13.65 -1.46 -1.51
CA LEU A 73 14.79 -0.74 -2.09
C LEU A 73 15.81 -1.67 -2.76
N ALA A 74 15.93 -2.92 -2.29
CA ALA A 74 16.80 -3.93 -2.91
C ALA A 74 16.17 -4.56 -4.15
N ALA A 75 14.86 -4.83 -4.11
CA ALA A 75 14.09 -5.40 -5.20
C ALA A 75 12.66 -4.83 -5.18
N PRO A 76 12.23 -4.07 -6.20
CA PRO A 76 10.91 -3.46 -6.21
C PRO A 76 9.78 -4.47 -5.99
N ILE A 77 9.01 -4.27 -4.93
CA ILE A 77 7.82 -5.04 -4.58
C ILE A 77 6.58 -4.32 -5.15
N PRO A 78 5.78 -4.95 -6.02
CA PRO A 78 4.55 -4.36 -6.54
C PRO A 78 3.60 -3.92 -5.43
N GLY A 79 3.12 -2.67 -5.53
CA GLY A 79 2.23 -2.07 -4.52
C GLY A 79 2.94 -1.53 -3.29
N VAL A 80 4.26 -1.57 -3.21
CA VAL A 80 5.04 -0.90 -2.17
C VAL A 80 5.75 0.28 -2.84
N TYR A 81 5.73 1.44 -2.19
CA TYR A 81 6.36 2.65 -2.71
C TYR A 81 7.16 3.33 -1.60
N ALA A 82 8.46 3.53 -1.85
CA ALA A 82 9.32 4.35 -1.01
C ALA A 82 9.30 5.79 -1.53
N ILE A 83 8.51 6.66 -0.89
CA ILE A 83 8.38 8.06 -1.29
C ILE A 83 9.27 8.92 -0.40
N GLU A 84 10.14 9.73 -1.00
CA GLU A 84 10.99 10.68 -0.25
C GLU A 84 10.15 11.49 0.75
N HIS A 85 10.56 11.51 2.02
CA HIS A 85 9.76 12.06 3.12
C HIS A 85 9.34 13.50 2.87
N ALA A 86 10.26 14.34 2.38
CA ALA A 86 9.96 15.73 2.03
C ALA A 86 8.91 15.86 0.92
N ALA A 87 8.91 14.96 -0.07
CA ALA A 87 7.91 14.94 -1.14
C ALA A 87 6.54 14.50 -0.60
N TYR A 88 6.51 13.42 0.20
CA TYR A 88 5.29 12.95 0.84
C TYR A 88 4.67 14.02 1.74
N MET A 89 5.47 14.67 2.58
CA MET A 89 4.99 15.72 3.49
C MET A 89 4.47 16.94 2.71
N ARG A 90 5.12 17.31 1.60
CA ARG A 90 4.60 18.37 0.72
C ARG A 90 3.23 18.02 0.14
N MET A 91 3.02 16.78 -0.31
CA MET A 91 1.71 16.31 -0.79
C MET A 91 0.69 16.31 0.35
N ARG A 92 1.08 15.82 1.54
CA ARG A 92 0.22 15.72 2.73
C ARG A 92 -0.29 17.07 3.23
N SER A 93 0.53 18.10 3.15
CA SER A 93 0.16 19.45 3.56
C SER A 93 -0.67 20.22 2.52
N GLY A 94 -0.81 19.68 1.30
CA GLY A 94 -1.58 20.30 0.23
C GLY A 94 -3.08 19.95 0.25
N PRO A 95 -3.92 20.70 -0.49
CA PRO A 95 -5.28 20.28 -0.79
C PRO A 95 -5.27 19.00 -1.64
N ASN A 96 -6.31 18.18 -1.54
CA ASN A 96 -6.46 16.95 -2.33
C ASN A 96 -5.28 15.97 -2.19
N PHE A 97 -4.74 15.81 -0.98
CA PHE A 97 -3.61 14.93 -0.69
C PHE A 97 -3.73 13.56 -1.36
N GLN A 98 -4.88 12.88 -1.23
CA GLN A 98 -5.10 11.55 -1.80
C GLN A 98 -4.95 11.55 -3.32
N GLN A 99 -5.60 12.48 -4.02
CA GLN A 99 -5.51 12.59 -5.48
C GLN A 99 -4.07 12.87 -5.94
N THR A 100 -3.34 13.72 -5.20
CA THR A 100 -1.95 14.06 -5.53
C THR A 100 -1.03 12.85 -5.32
N LEU A 101 -1.23 12.09 -4.24
CA LEU A 101 -0.49 10.88 -3.96
C LEU A 101 -0.79 9.77 -4.99
N ASP A 102 -2.06 9.60 -5.36
CA ASP A 102 -2.47 8.63 -6.39
C ASP A 102 -1.80 8.96 -7.73
N ALA A 103 -1.86 10.21 -8.19
CA ALA A 103 -1.22 10.64 -9.43
C ALA A 103 0.32 10.49 -9.40
N TYR A 104 0.96 10.72 -8.25
CA TYR A 104 2.40 10.50 -8.09
C TYR A 104 2.77 9.01 -8.21
N ILE A 105 1.98 8.13 -7.58
CA ILE A 105 2.18 6.68 -7.66
C ILE A 105 1.96 6.16 -9.09
N GLU A 106 0.93 6.65 -9.79
CA GLU A 106 0.71 6.30 -11.19
C GLU A 106 1.89 6.68 -12.09
N GLN A 107 2.57 7.79 -11.81
CA GLN A 107 3.80 8.17 -12.53
C GLN A 107 4.97 7.22 -12.23
N LEU A 108 5.08 6.73 -11.00
CA LEU A 108 6.10 5.73 -10.64
C LEU A 108 5.86 4.39 -11.34
N ASP A 109 4.61 3.97 -11.47
CA ASP A 109 4.24 2.71 -12.14
C ASP A 109 4.40 2.77 -13.67
N ALA A 110 4.45 3.97 -14.26
CA ALA A 110 4.55 4.18 -15.71
C ALA A 110 5.99 4.25 -16.26
N GLY A 111 7.00 4.37 -15.39
CA GLY A 111 8.43 4.46 -15.73
C GLY A 111 9.12 3.11 -15.75
#